data_AF-A0A1R3J6A5-F1
#
_entry.id   AF-A0A1R3J6A5-F1
#
_cell.length_a   1.000
_cell.length_b   1.000
_cell.length_c   1.000
_cell.angle_alpha   90.00
_cell.angle_beta   90.00
_cell.angle_gamma   90.00
#
_symmetry.space_group_name_H-M   'P 1'
#
loop_
_entity.id
_entity.type
_entity.pdbx_description
1 polymer ?
#
loop_
_entity_poly.entity_id
_entity_poly.type
_entity_poly.pdbx_seq_one_letter_code
_entity_poly.pdbx_strand_id
1 'polypeptide(L)'
;MNPLRIQNDHFVRRYDTLFEKMYVSVITLVITVTTCTQWYLHEDQLIEMFVQMEEDKANFKDKMEALRQLFIICSSLLVLKGYYRTADKRNGSARLHFNYYNNVALAILTVYGIVFVTDAINVEGFIGLLARTFYLVLALWYLAMLRMIQKSLDKYFSNEEFIQVGDTMRYRGGDQSPINGRFEVLDIHQRGIGGVIARDVNTGQIVDIPLPTALFSGSRVSRTASATDEY
;
A
#
# COMPACT_ATOMS: atom_id res chain seq x y z
N MET A 1 -30.91 -15.06 -41.07
CA MET A 1 -30.50 -15.11 -39.65
C MET A 1 -29.22 -14.32 -39.53
N ASN A 2 -29.27 -13.13 -38.93
CA ASN A 2 -28.10 -12.26 -38.79
C ASN A 2 -27.32 -12.66 -37.54
N PRO A 3 -25.98 -12.81 -37.59
CA PRO A 3 -25.19 -13.02 -36.39
C PRO A 3 -25.25 -11.76 -35.50
N LEU A 4 -25.74 -11.95 -34.28
CA LEU A 4 -25.75 -10.95 -33.22
C LEU A 4 -24.31 -10.60 -32.86
N ARG A 5 -23.89 -9.40 -33.27
CA ARG A 5 -22.62 -8.79 -32.93
C ARG A 5 -22.70 -8.33 -31.47
N ILE A 6 -22.25 -9.17 -30.56
CA ILE A 6 -22.09 -8.81 -29.14
C ILE A 6 -20.97 -7.78 -29.09
N GLN A 7 -21.35 -6.51 -28.96
CA GLN A 7 -20.45 -5.44 -28.54
C GLN A 7 -20.05 -5.77 -27.10
N ASN A 8 -18.90 -6.41 -26.95
CA ASN A 8 -18.18 -6.40 -25.70
C ASN A 8 -17.78 -4.95 -25.43
N ASP A 9 -18.60 -4.25 -24.64
CA ASP A 9 -18.16 -3.06 -23.93
C ASP A 9 -17.05 -3.51 -22.99
N HIS A 10 -15.83 -3.48 -23.53
CA HIS A 10 -14.62 -3.50 -22.74
C HIS A 10 -14.78 -2.38 -21.71
N PHE A 11 -15.09 -2.75 -20.47
CA PHE A 11 -14.70 -1.96 -19.31
C PHE A 11 -13.17 -1.91 -19.35
N VAL A 12 -12.65 -0.99 -20.15
CA VAL A 12 -11.26 -0.57 -20.15
C VAL A 12 -11.08 0.03 -18.78
N ARG A 13 -10.66 -0.82 -17.83
CA ARG A 13 -10.16 -0.41 -16.53
C ARG A 13 -9.04 0.56 -16.88
N ARG A 14 -9.31 1.87 -16.82
CA ARG A 14 -8.31 2.91 -17.09
C ARG A 14 -7.12 2.52 -16.24
N TYR A 15 -6.00 2.24 -16.89
CA TYR A 15 -4.75 2.07 -16.18
C TYR A 15 -4.54 3.35 -15.39
N ASP A 16 -4.70 3.28 -14.06
CA ASP A 16 -4.33 4.39 -13.17
C ASP A 16 -2.96 4.87 -13.63
N THR A 17 -2.90 6.14 -14.02
CA THR A 17 -1.70 6.72 -14.60
C THR A 17 -0.56 6.65 -13.58
N LEU A 18 0.69 6.57 -14.05
CA LEU A 18 1.87 6.64 -13.17
C LEU A 18 1.77 7.84 -12.22
N PHE A 19 1.23 8.94 -12.74
CA PHE A 19 0.99 10.17 -12.01
C PHE A 19 -0.01 10.01 -10.86
N GLU A 20 -1.19 9.43 -11.07
CA GLU A 20 -2.18 9.19 -9.99
C GLU A 20 -1.60 8.36 -8.84
N LYS A 21 -0.70 7.41 -9.15
CA LYS A 21 -0.04 6.55 -8.15
C LYS A 21 1.07 7.26 -7.38
N MET A 22 1.68 8.28 -7.96
CA MET A 22 2.80 9.04 -7.38
C MET A 22 2.39 10.41 -6.84
N TYR A 23 1.18 10.87 -7.15
CA TYR A 23 0.71 12.23 -6.86
C TYR A 23 0.91 12.65 -5.41
N VAL A 24 0.52 11.79 -4.47
CA VAL A 24 0.69 12.06 -3.03
C VAL A 24 2.17 12.21 -2.67
N SER A 25 3.02 11.28 -3.12
CA SER A 25 4.47 11.34 -2.86
C SER A 25 5.15 12.55 -3.48
N VAL A 26 4.73 12.94 -4.70
CA VAL A 26 5.25 14.12 -5.39
C VAL A 26 4.83 15.40 -4.66
N ILE A 27 3.57 15.51 -4.23
CA ILE A 27 3.12 16.65 -3.43
C ILE A 27 3.87 16.72 -2.10
N THR A 28 4.05 15.59 -1.41
CA THR A 28 4.83 15.56 -0.18
C THR A 28 6.25 16.06 -0.42
N LEU A 29 6.91 15.62 -1.50
CA LEU A 29 8.23 16.10 -1.87
C LEU A 29 8.24 17.61 -2.16
N VAL A 30 7.28 18.12 -2.93
CA VAL A 30 7.16 19.56 -3.23
C VAL A 30 7.01 20.35 -1.94
N ILE A 31 6.10 19.95 -1.05
CA ILE A 31 5.90 20.59 0.25
C ILE A 31 7.22 20.54 1.04
N THR A 32 7.86 19.38 1.17
CA THR A 32 9.14 19.25 1.87
C THR A 32 10.20 20.19 1.32
N VAL A 33 10.40 20.20 0.00
CA VAL A 33 11.40 21.07 -0.66
C VAL A 33 11.07 22.53 -0.43
N THR A 34 9.81 22.95 -0.61
CA THR A 34 9.41 24.34 -0.36
C THR A 34 9.65 24.75 1.09
N THR A 35 9.31 23.91 2.07
CA THR A 35 9.57 24.20 3.48
C THR A 35 11.07 24.26 3.77
N CYS A 36 11.89 23.39 3.16
CA CYS A 36 13.34 23.42 3.29
C CYS A 36 13.95 24.69 2.66
N THR A 37 13.42 25.14 1.52
CA THR A 37 13.84 26.39 0.87
C THR A 37 13.44 27.60 1.71
N GLN A 38 12.21 27.63 2.24
CA GLN A 38 11.75 28.69 3.13
C GLN A 38 12.61 28.76 4.41
N TRP A 39 12.93 27.60 4.99
CA TRP A 39 13.86 27.52 6.12
C TRP A 39 15.22 28.12 5.76
N TYR A 40 15.83 27.71 4.64
CA TYR A 40 17.15 28.21 4.22
C TYR A 40 17.17 29.72 3.96
N LEU A 41 16.09 30.28 3.40
CA LEU A 41 16.00 31.71 3.11
C LEU A 41 15.80 32.57 4.37
N HIS A 42 15.14 32.03 5.39
CA HIS A 42 14.76 32.75 6.61
C HIS A 42 15.50 32.24 7.86
N GLU A 43 16.57 31.49 7.66
CA GLU A 43 17.23 30.74 8.73
C GLU A 43 17.68 31.64 9.87
N ASP A 44 18.46 32.68 9.57
CA ASP A 44 19.02 33.58 10.57
C ASP A 44 17.91 34.31 11.36
N GLN A 45 16.85 34.75 10.69
CA GLN A 45 15.70 35.43 11.31
C GLN A 45 14.91 34.49 12.25
N LEU A 46 14.71 33.24 11.83
CA LEU A 46 14.01 32.25 12.64
C LEU A 46 14.86 31.85 13.85
N ILE A 47 16.15 31.66 13.67
CA ILE A 47 17.08 31.34 14.76
C ILE A 47 17.11 32.46 15.79
N GLU A 48 17.20 33.72 15.36
CA GLU A 48 17.16 34.88 16.27
C GLU A 48 15.84 34.98 17.04
N MET A 49 14.71 34.56 16.44
CA MET A 49 13.40 34.59 17.09
C MET A 49 13.26 33.50 18.17
N PHE A 50 13.87 32.33 17.98
CA PHE A 50 13.70 31.17 18.86
C PHE A 50 14.85 30.96 19.86
N VAL A 51 16.06 31.43 19.56
CA VAL A 51 17.27 31.17 20.34
C VAL A 51 17.99 32.48 20.65
N GLN A 52 17.96 32.87 21.93
CA GLN A 52 18.57 34.12 22.39
C GLN A 52 20.07 33.99 22.72
N MET A 53 20.55 32.79 23.04
CA MET A 53 21.96 32.56 23.39
C MET A 53 22.78 32.16 22.17
N GLU A 54 23.93 32.82 21.96
CA GLU A 54 24.80 32.62 20.78
C GLU A 54 25.33 31.19 20.63
N GLU A 55 25.67 30.53 21.74
CA GLU A 55 26.18 29.13 21.75
C GLU A 55 25.11 28.12 21.29
N ASP A 56 23.85 28.36 21.62
CA ASP A 56 22.74 27.47 21.24
C ASP A 56 22.36 27.63 19.76
N LYS A 57 22.65 28.79 19.14
CA LYS A 57 22.31 29.06 17.74
C LYS A 57 23.04 28.12 16.79
N ALA A 58 24.33 27.90 17.01
CA ALA A 58 25.14 27.01 16.18
C ALA A 58 24.66 25.55 16.27
N ASN A 59 24.42 25.07 17.50
CA ASN A 59 23.90 23.72 17.73
C ASN A 59 22.50 23.53 17.10
N PHE A 60 21.63 24.53 17.22
CA PHE A 60 20.30 24.49 16.64
C PHE A 60 20.35 24.47 15.10
N LYS A 61 21.23 25.28 14.50
CA LYS A 61 21.48 25.31 13.05
C LYS A 61 21.92 23.95 12.52
N ASP A 62 22.88 23.31 13.18
CA ASP A 62 23.37 21.98 12.78
C ASP A 62 22.27 20.93 12.85
N LYS A 63 21.44 20.96 13.90
CA LYS A 63 20.29 20.05 14.05
C LYS A 63 19.23 20.26 12.98
N MET A 64 18.92 21.52 12.67
CA MET A 64 17.95 21.86 11.62
C MET A 64 18.45 21.46 10.22
N GLU A 65 19.75 21.58 9.96
CA GLU A 65 20.38 21.11 8.73
C GLU A 65 20.29 19.58 8.61
N ALA A 66 20.56 18.84 9.69
CA ALA A 66 20.39 17.39 9.71
C ALA A 66 18.92 16.96 9.53
N LEU A 67 17.96 17.68 10.13
CA LEU A 67 16.53 17.43 9.92
C LEU A 67 16.11 17.68 8.47
N ARG A 68 16.63 18.75 7.85
CA ARG A 68 16.43 19.06 6.43
C ARG A 68 16.86 17.89 5.55
N GLN A 69 18.07 17.38 5.76
CA GLN A 69 18.59 16.24 5.00
C GLN A 69 17.74 14.99 5.20
N LEU A 70 17.34 14.69 6.45
CA LEU A 70 16.47 13.56 6.76
C LEU A 70 15.13 13.66 6.01
N PHE A 71 14.46 14.81 6.03
CA PHE A 71 13.18 14.98 5.33
C PHE A 71 13.33 14.84 3.82
N ILE A 72 14.39 15.39 3.22
CA ILE A 72 14.67 15.23 1.79
C ILE A 72 14.88 13.75 1.44
N ILE A 73 15.65 13.00 2.24
CA ILE A 73 15.88 11.57 2.04
C ILE A 73 14.57 10.80 2.15
N CYS A 74 13.79 11.00 3.21
CA CYS A 74 12.51 10.31 3.42
C CYS A 74 11.50 10.61 2.30
N SER A 75 11.37 11.86 1.89
CA SER A 75 10.47 12.26 0.79
C SER A 75 10.95 11.69 -0.55
N SER A 76 12.26 11.63 -0.79
CA SER A 76 12.83 10.97 -1.97
C SER A 76 12.54 9.47 -1.99
N LEU A 77 12.67 8.79 -0.84
CA LEU A 77 12.32 7.38 -0.69
C LEU A 77 10.83 7.11 -0.93
N LEU A 78 9.94 8.03 -0.51
CA LEU A 78 8.51 7.95 -0.80
C LEU A 78 8.21 8.04 -2.31
N VAL A 79 8.88 8.95 -3.02
CA VAL A 79 8.74 9.07 -4.48
C VAL A 79 9.32 7.85 -5.19
N LEU A 80 10.51 7.41 -4.77
CA LEU A 80 11.19 6.23 -5.32
C LEU A 80 10.34 4.96 -5.12
N LYS A 81 9.70 4.82 -3.96
CA LYS A 81 8.71 3.78 -3.71
C LYS A 81 7.54 3.84 -4.70
N GLY A 82 7.01 5.04 -4.95
CA GLY A 82 5.94 5.24 -5.96
C GLY A 82 6.36 4.84 -7.37
N TYR A 83 7.62 5.11 -7.72
CA TYR A 83 8.22 4.71 -8.99
C TYR A 83 8.40 3.19 -9.09
N TYR A 84 9.02 2.53 -8.11
CA TYR A 84 9.17 1.07 -8.14
C TYR A 84 7.82 0.32 -8.07
N ARG A 85 6.81 0.91 -7.39
CA ARG A 85 5.43 0.40 -7.35
C ARG A 85 4.78 0.28 -8.74
N THR A 86 5.28 1.03 -9.73
CA THR A 86 4.76 0.98 -11.10
C THR A 86 5.57 0.08 -12.02
N ALA A 87 6.84 -0.20 -11.69
CA ALA A 87 7.65 -1.21 -12.36
C ALA A 87 7.23 -2.65 -11.95
N ASP A 88 6.82 -2.85 -10.70
CA ASP A 88 6.42 -4.15 -10.20
C ASP A 88 4.99 -4.51 -10.64
N LYS A 89 4.87 -5.50 -11.55
CA LYS A 89 3.60 -5.98 -12.12
C LYS A 89 2.82 -6.92 -11.19
N ARG A 90 3.26 -7.11 -9.94
CA ARG A 90 2.54 -7.93 -8.94
C ARG A 90 1.13 -7.37 -8.73
N ASN A 91 0.10 -8.16 -9.05
CA ASN A 91 -1.31 -7.78 -8.81
C ASN A 91 -1.86 -8.41 -7.52
N GLY A 92 -2.95 -7.84 -7.01
CA GLY A 92 -3.73 -8.39 -5.90
C GLY A 92 -3.28 -7.96 -4.50
N SER A 93 -3.70 -8.74 -3.50
CA SER A 93 -3.51 -8.49 -2.06
C SER A 93 -2.05 -8.34 -1.65
N ALA A 94 -1.14 -9.17 -2.20
CA ALA A 94 0.29 -9.13 -1.90
C ALA A 94 0.93 -7.75 -2.18
N ARG A 95 0.48 -7.07 -3.25
CA ARG A 95 0.94 -5.72 -3.59
C ARG A 95 0.54 -4.71 -2.51
N LEU A 96 -0.68 -4.84 -2.00
CA LEU A 96 -1.20 -3.91 -1.01
C LEU A 96 -0.55 -4.12 0.37
N HIS A 97 -0.30 -5.37 0.77
CA HIS A 97 0.47 -5.67 1.96
C HIS A 97 1.91 -5.13 1.87
N PHE A 98 2.61 -5.34 0.76
CA PHE A 98 3.96 -4.80 0.57
C PHE A 98 3.99 -3.26 0.62
N ASN A 99 2.99 -2.60 0.02
CA ASN A 99 2.87 -1.15 0.09
C ASN A 99 2.61 -0.66 1.51
N TYR A 100 1.77 -1.36 2.27
CA TYR A 100 1.51 -1.10 3.67
C TYR A 100 2.79 -1.21 4.50
N TYR A 101 3.50 -2.35 4.44
CA TYR A 101 4.74 -2.55 5.20
C TYR A 101 5.80 -1.49 4.89
N ASN A 102 5.97 -1.11 3.62
CA ASN A 102 6.90 -0.03 3.27
C ASN A 102 6.48 1.35 3.83
N ASN A 103 5.17 1.65 3.88
CA ASN A 103 4.71 2.90 4.50
C ASN A 103 5.00 2.89 6.01
N VAL A 104 4.74 1.76 6.67
CA VAL A 104 5.05 1.59 8.10
C VAL A 104 6.55 1.73 8.34
N ALA A 105 7.39 1.09 7.54
CA ALA A 105 8.84 1.16 7.67
C ALA A 105 9.36 2.60 7.48
N LEU A 106 8.89 3.32 6.44
CA LEU A 106 9.28 4.71 6.22
C LEU A 106 8.82 5.64 7.34
N ALA A 107 7.62 5.41 7.88
CA ALA A 107 7.11 6.19 9.01
C ALA A 107 7.97 5.97 10.27
N ILE A 108 8.27 4.72 10.61
CA ILE A 108 9.14 4.37 11.75
C ILE A 108 10.54 4.99 11.57
N LEU A 109 11.13 4.85 10.38
CA LEU A 109 12.45 5.42 10.08
C LEU A 109 12.45 6.95 10.19
N THR A 110 11.39 7.61 9.73
CA THR A 110 11.26 9.07 9.83
C THR A 110 11.15 9.52 11.29
N VAL A 111 10.28 8.88 12.08
CA VAL A 111 10.12 9.22 13.51
C VAL A 111 11.43 8.95 14.27
N TYR A 112 12.05 7.80 14.05
CA TYR A 112 13.33 7.46 14.67
C TYR A 112 14.42 8.47 14.29
N GLY A 113 14.51 8.84 13.01
CA GLY A 113 15.47 9.83 12.53
C GLY A 113 15.25 11.21 13.17
N ILE A 114 14.01 11.67 13.30
CA ILE A 114 13.69 12.95 13.96
C ILE A 114 14.15 12.91 15.42
N VAL A 115 13.83 11.84 16.14
CA VAL A 115 14.21 11.68 17.55
C VAL A 115 15.72 11.64 17.72
N PHE A 116 16.42 10.96 16.82
CA PHE A 116 17.88 10.86 16.82
C PHE A 116 18.53 12.23 16.53
N VAL A 117 18.11 12.92 15.47
CA VAL A 117 18.70 14.21 15.07
C VAL A 117 18.42 15.32 16.07
N THR A 118 17.22 15.36 16.65
CA THR A 118 16.86 16.41 17.61
C THR A 118 17.54 16.25 18.97
N ASP A 119 18.20 15.11 19.21
CA ASP A 119 18.62 14.69 20.55
C ASP A 119 17.48 14.76 21.57
N ALA A 120 16.21 14.60 21.14
CA ALA A 120 15.07 14.68 22.07
C ALA A 120 15.18 13.64 23.21
N ILE A 121 15.95 12.56 22.99
CA ILE A 121 16.28 11.57 24.01
C ILE A 121 17.27 12.12 25.04
N ASN A 122 18.16 13.05 24.68
CA ASN A 122 19.21 13.56 25.56
C ASN A 122 18.83 14.88 26.25
N VAL A 123 17.72 15.52 25.87
CA VAL A 123 17.22 16.69 26.60
C VAL A 123 16.80 16.26 28.01
N GLU A 124 17.53 16.76 29.01
CA GLU A 124 17.23 16.52 30.42
C GLU A 124 16.11 17.45 30.94
N GLY A 125 15.54 17.10 32.09
CA GLY A 125 14.49 17.89 32.73
C GLY A 125 13.07 17.70 32.16
N PHE A 126 12.15 18.55 32.62
CA PHE A 126 10.72 18.43 32.34
C PHE A 126 10.37 18.54 30.86
N ILE A 127 11.07 19.42 30.13
CA ILE A 127 10.86 19.64 28.69
C ILE A 127 11.19 18.37 27.90
N GLY A 128 12.29 17.70 28.23
CA GLY A 128 12.68 16.43 27.61
C GLY A 128 11.68 15.30 27.90
N LEU A 129 11.20 15.19 29.14
CA LEU A 129 10.16 14.23 29.50
C LEU A 129 8.88 14.48 28.67
N LEU A 130 8.47 15.74 28.55
CA LEU A 130 7.27 16.14 27.83
C LEU A 130 7.40 15.86 26.33
N ALA A 131 8.55 16.17 25.73
CA ALA A 131 8.86 15.85 24.33
C ALA A 131 8.82 14.34 24.07
N ARG A 132 9.48 13.52 24.90
CA ARG A 132 9.47 12.05 24.77
C ARG A 132 8.05 11.49 24.90
N THR A 133 7.27 12.02 25.85
CA THR A 133 5.86 11.62 26.04
C THR A 133 5.02 11.97 24.81
N PHE A 134 5.21 13.16 24.25
CA PHE A 134 4.52 13.58 23.04
C PHE A 134 4.89 12.70 21.84
N TYR A 135 6.17 12.40 21.65
CA TYR A 135 6.62 11.46 20.62
C TYR A 135 6.06 10.06 20.79
N LEU A 136 5.98 9.56 22.04
CA LEU A 136 5.42 8.25 22.33
C LEU A 136 3.91 8.21 22.06
N VAL A 137 3.17 9.25 22.43
CA VAL A 137 1.74 9.41 22.09
C VAL A 137 1.55 9.48 20.57
N LEU A 138 2.39 10.24 19.86
CA LEU A 138 2.31 10.39 18.41
C LEU A 138 2.61 9.05 17.70
N ALA A 139 3.60 8.29 18.19
CA ALA A 139 3.90 6.94 17.73
C ALA A 139 2.74 5.96 18.00
N LEU A 140 2.14 5.99 19.19
CA LEU A 140 0.98 5.16 19.55
C LEU A 140 -0.25 5.51 18.72
N TRP A 141 -0.51 6.80 18.50
CA TRP A 141 -1.57 7.27 17.60
C TRP A 141 -1.35 6.76 16.17
N TYR A 142 -0.11 6.83 15.69
CA TYR A 142 0.25 6.32 14.36
C TYR A 142 0.03 4.81 14.26
N LEU A 143 0.44 4.04 15.27
CA LEU A 143 0.18 2.60 15.36
C LEU A 143 -1.32 2.28 15.40
N ALA A 144 -2.11 3.07 16.13
CA ALA A 144 -3.57 2.94 16.18
C ALA A 144 -4.22 3.19 14.81
N MET A 145 -3.80 4.25 14.11
CA MET A 145 -4.22 4.54 12.73
C MET A 145 -3.85 3.39 11.79
N LEU A 146 -2.63 2.87 11.89
CA LEU A 146 -2.19 1.71 11.11
C LEU A 146 -3.05 0.47 11.38
N ARG A 147 -3.36 0.18 12.65
CA ARG A 147 -4.27 -0.93 13.02
C ARG A 147 -5.71 -0.72 12.53
N MET A 148 -6.22 0.51 12.57
CA MET A 148 -7.56 0.82 12.04
C MET A 148 -7.60 0.65 10.54
N ILE A 149 -6.57 1.11 9.83
CA ILE A 149 -6.42 0.89 8.39
C ILE A 149 -6.31 -0.61 8.11
N GLN A 150 -5.52 -1.37 8.87
CA GLN A 150 -5.42 -2.83 8.74
C GLN A 150 -6.79 -3.49 8.90
N LYS A 151 -7.55 -3.16 9.95
CA LYS A 151 -8.90 -3.71 10.16
C LYS A 151 -9.88 -3.31 9.05
N SER A 152 -9.81 -2.07 8.54
CA SER A 152 -10.62 -1.62 7.41
C SER A 152 -10.26 -2.39 6.14
N LEU A 153 -8.96 -2.56 5.87
CA LEU A 153 -8.47 -3.30 4.72
C LEU A 153 -8.84 -4.77 4.84
N ASP A 154 -8.63 -5.41 5.98
CA ASP A 154 -9.07 -6.79 6.22
C ASP A 154 -10.57 -6.92 5.97
N LYS A 155 -11.39 -5.95 6.39
CA LYS A 155 -12.83 -5.92 6.08
C LYS A 155 -13.13 -5.75 4.58
N TYR A 156 -12.38 -4.92 3.86
CA TYR A 156 -12.52 -4.75 2.41
C TYR A 156 -12.05 -6.00 1.64
N PHE A 157 -10.92 -6.60 2.01
CA PHE A 157 -10.39 -7.85 1.42
C PHE A 157 -11.19 -9.09 1.81
N SER A 158 -11.86 -9.07 2.97
CA SER A 158 -12.80 -10.13 3.36
C SER A 158 -14.09 -10.06 2.55
N ASN A 159 -14.44 -8.88 2.01
CA ASN A 159 -15.66 -8.67 1.23
C ASN A 159 -15.46 -8.83 -0.28
N GLU A 160 -14.23 -8.71 -0.80
CA GLU A 160 -13.90 -9.17 -2.14
C GLU A 160 -13.53 -10.66 -2.04
N GLU A 161 -14.42 -11.55 -2.48
CA GLU A 161 -14.14 -12.99 -2.64
C GLU A 161 -13.00 -13.19 -3.66
N PHE A 162 -11.77 -12.97 -3.24
CA PHE A 162 -10.60 -13.30 -4.04
C PHE A 162 -10.53 -14.82 -4.14
N ILE A 163 -10.65 -15.31 -5.38
CA ILE A 163 -10.41 -16.71 -5.73
C ILE A 163 -8.98 -17.06 -5.26
N GLN A 164 -8.84 -18.07 -4.39
CA GLN A 164 -7.55 -18.59 -3.93
C GLN A 164 -7.29 -19.97 -4.54
N VAL A 165 -6.01 -20.36 -4.60
CA VAL A 165 -5.62 -21.73 -4.96
C VAL A 165 -6.18 -22.70 -3.93
N GLY A 166 -6.86 -23.76 -4.39
CA GLY A 166 -7.61 -24.71 -3.57
C GLY A 166 -9.10 -24.37 -3.38
N ASP A 167 -9.53 -23.15 -3.75
CA ASP A 167 -10.96 -22.83 -3.70
C ASP A 167 -11.73 -23.58 -4.80
N THR A 168 -12.96 -24.00 -4.49
CA THR A 168 -13.88 -24.54 -5.49
C THR A 168 -14.85 -23.45 -5.95
N MET A 169 -14.68 -22.99 -7.18
CA MET A 169 -15.56 -22.02 -7.81
C MET A 169 -16.67 -22.73 -8.61
N ARG A 170 -17.92 -22.25 -8.49
CA ARG A 170 -19.01 -22.73 -9.34
C ARG A 170 -19.16 -21.78 -10.51
N TYR A 171 -18.75 -22.23 -11.68
CA TYR A 171 -18.86 -21.45 -12.90
C TYR A 171 -20.15 -21.80 -13.62
N ARG A 172 -21.01 -20.80 -13.83
CA ARG A 172 -22.23 -20.90 -14.63
C ARG A 172 -22.06 -20.02 -15.86
N GLY A 173 -21.57 -20.61 -16.94
CA GLY A 173 -21.55 -19.98 -18.25
C GLY A 173 -22.97 -19.64 -18.66
N GLY A 174 -23.21 -18.39 -19.06
CA GLY A 174 -24.43 -18.04 -19.79
C GLY A 174 -24.47 -18.74 -21.14
N ASP A 175 -25.52 -18.49 -21.93
CA ASP A 175 -25.79 -19.15 -23.23
C ASP A 175 -24.64 -19.08 -24.27
N GLN A 176 -23.61 -18.28 -24.00
CA GLN A 176 -22.45 -18.05 -24.88
C GLN A 176 -21.15 -18.72 -24.41
N SER A 177 -21.11 -19.35 -23.22
CA SER A 177 -19.90 -20.01 -22.71
C SER A 177 -20.15 -21.52 -22.52
N PRO A 178 -19.40 -22.41 -23.20
CA PRO A 178 -19.58 -23.86 -23.11
C PRO A 178 -19.11 -24.44 -21.76
N ILE A 179 -18.53 -23.60 -20.90
CA ILE A 179 -17.95 -24.01 -19.62
C ILE A 179 -19.05 -23.91 -18.56
N ASN A 180 -19.44 -25.02 -17.96
CA ASN A 180 -20.42 -25.09 -16.88
C ASN A 180 -20.00 -26.18 -15.90
N GLY A 181 -19.82 -25.85 -14.62
CA GLY A 181 -19.31 -26.83 -13.68
C GLY A 181 -18.79 -26.28 -12.36
N ARG A 182 -18.23 -27.19 -11.55
CA ARG A 182 -17.44 -26.85 -10.36
C ARG A 182 -15.98 -27.01 -10.72
N PHE A 183 -15.19 -25.99 -10.43
CA PHE A 183 -13.78 -25.95 -10.77
C PHE A 183 -12.96 -25.70 -9.51
N GLU A 184 -11.99 -26.57 -9.24
CA GLU A 184 -10.99 -26.40 -8.20
C GLU A 184 -9.83 -25.57 -8.76
N VAL A 185 -9.49 -24.47 -8.09
CA VAL A 185 -8.45 -23.55 -8.55
C VAL A 185 -7.08 -24.17 -8.29
N LEU A 186 -6.33 -24.45 -9.36
CA LEU A 186 -4.98 -25.00 -9.26
C LEU A 186 -3.92 -23.90 -9.22
N ASP A 187 -4.11 -22.86 -10.03
CA ASP A 187 -3.17 -21.74 -10.14
C ASP A 187 -3.86 -20.49 -10.67
N ILE A 188 -3.29 -19.32 -10.39
CA ILE A 188 -3.80 -18.02 -10.86
C ILE A 188 -2.67 -17.31 -11.57
N HIS A 189 -2.76 -17.21 -12.89
CA HIS A 189 -1.74 -16.55 -13.70
C HIS A 189 -2.15 -15.13 -14.08
N GLN A 190 -1.14 -14.28 -14.18
CA GLN A 190 -1.33 -12.84 -14.41
C GLN A 190 -0.66 -12.36 -15.71
N ARG A 191 -0.34 -13.27 -16.64
CA ARG A 191 0.20 -12.91 -17.96
C ARG A 191 -0.94 -12.67 -18.96
N GLY A 192 -0.84 -11.63 -19.78
CA GLY A 192 -1.89 -11.27 -20.74
C GLY A 192 -3.13 -10.67 -20.07
N ILE A 193 -4.32 -11.23 -20.37
CA ILE A 193 -5.61 -10.82 -19.77
C ILE A 193 -5.71 -11.27 -18.30
N GLY A 194 -4.81 -12.16 -17.85
CA GLY A 194 -4.89 -12.87 -16.58
C GLY A 194 -5.94 -13.98 -16.64
N GLY A 195 -5.77 -15.02 -15.84
CA GLY A 195 -6.64 -16.18 -15.84
C GLY A 195 -6.47 -17.05 -14.61
N VAL A 196 -7.39 -18.00 -14.48
CA VAL A 196 -7.43 -18.99 -13.41
C VAL A 196 -7.31 -20.37 -14.06
N ILE A 197 -6.22 -21.06 -13.76
CA ILE A 197 -6.07 -22.47 -14.14
C ILE A 197 -6.85 -23.27 -13.11
N ALA A 198 -7.87 -23.96 -13.55
CA ALA A 198 -8.73 -24.73 -12.68
C ALA A 198 -8.95 -26.14 -13.21
N ARG A 199 -9.21 -27.08 -12.31
CA ARG A 199 -9.57 -28.46 -12.63
C ARG A 199 -11.08 -28.61 -12.47
N ASP A 200 -11.76 -29.09 -13.49
CA ASP A 200 -13.16 -29.50 -13.37
C ASP A 200 -13.24 -30.69 -12.40
N VAL A 201 -14.03 -30.54 -11.34
CA VAL A 201 -14.21 -31.56 -10.30
C VAL A 201 -14.86 -32.82 -10.85
N ASN A 202 -15.70 -32.71 -11.88
CA ASN A 202 -16.44 -33.85 -12.42
C ASN A 202 -15.65 -34.62 -13.50
N THR A 203 -14.91 -33.90 -14.35
CA THR A 203 -14.21 -34.49 -15.50
C THR A 203 -12.71 -34.66 -15.28
N GLY A 204 -12.14 -33.99 -14.27
CA GLY A 204 -10.70 -33.92 -14.03
C GLY A 204 -9.94 -33.07 -15.06
N GLN A 205 -10.64 -32.45 -16.03
CA GLN A 205 -10.03 -31.67 -17.09
C GLN A 205 -9.48 -30.35 -16.55
N ILE A 206 -8.25 -30.00 -16.94
CA ILE A 206 -7.65 -28.70 -16.62
C ILE A 206 -8.08 -27.68 -17.68
N VAL A 207 -8.60 -26.56 -17.22
CA VAL A 207 -9.06 -25.44 -18.05
C VAL A 207 -8.43 -24.14 -17.59
N ASP A 208 -8.17 -23.23 -18.53
CA ASP A 208 -7.74 -21.87 -18.24
C ASP A 208 -8.93 -20.92 -18.44
N ILE A 209 -9.43 -20.34 -17.34
CA ILE A 209 -10.58 -19.44 -17.32
C ILE A 209 -10.06 -18.01 -17.28
N PRO A 210 -10.30 -17.17 -18.30
CA PRO A 210 -9.86 -15.78 -18.29
C PRO A 210 -10.41 -15.01 -17.09
N LEU A 211 -9.61 -14.12 -16.50
CA LEU A 211 -9.96 -13.39 -15.27
C LEU A 211 -11.27 -12.56 -15.38
N PRO A 212 -11.57 -11.89 -16.51
CA PRO A 212 -12.86 -11.22 -16.70
C PRO A 212 -14.03 -12.20 -16.65
N THR A 213 -13.80 -13.45 -17.02
CA THR A 213 -14.83 -14.50 -17.01
C THR A 213 -14.97 -15.09 -15.60
N ALA A 214 -13.86 -15.30 -14.89
CA ALA A 214 -13.84 -15.79 -13.51
C ALA A 214 -14.52 -14.83 -12.51
N LEU A 215 -14.32 -13.52 -12.66
CA LEU A 215 -14.85 -12.50 -11.74
C LEU A 215 -16.37 -12.28 -11.87
N PHE A 216 -16.93 -12.37 -13.08
CA PHE A 216 -18.38 -12.18 -13.30
C PHE A 216 -19.23 -13.38 -12.88
N SER A 217 -18.61 -14.57 -12.81
CA SER A 217 -19.30 -15.81 -12.44
C SER A 217 -19.11 -16.20 -10.98
N GLY A 218 -18.16 -15.58 -10.27
CA GLY A 218 -17.78 -15.89 -8.89
C GLY A 218 -18.77 -15.41 -7.80
N SER A 219 -20.07 -15.22 -8.09
CA SER A 219 -21.01 -14.65 -7.11
C SER A 219 -21.35 -15.55 -5.92
N ARG A 220 -20.78 -16.76 -5.82
CA ARG A 220 -20.80 -17.61 -4.62
C ARG A 220 -19.59 -18.55 -4.59
N VAL A 221 -18.45 -18.11 -4.04
CA VAL A 221 -17.39 -19.04 -3.64
C VAL A 221 -17.84 -19.74 -2.35
N SER A 222 -18.20 -21.02 -2.43
CA SER A 222 -18.45 -21.82 -1.23
C SER A 222 -17.11 -22.37 -0.74
N ARG A 223 -16.55 -21.78 0.32
CA ARG A 223 -15.46 -22.41 1.07
C ARG A 223 -15.99 -23.69 1.70
N THR A 224 -15.78 -24.82 1.05
CA THR A 224 -15.85 -26.11 1.73
C THR A 224 -14.62 -26.19 2.63
N ALA A 225 -14.81 -25.93 3.93
CA ALA A 225 -13.83 -26.30 4.92
C ALA A 225 -13.54 -27.79 4.73
N SER A 226 -12.29 -28.13 4.41
CA SER A 226 -11.84 -29.51 4.43
C SER A 226 -11.91 -29.97 5.88
N ALA A 227 -13.02 -30.62 6.23
CA ALA A 227 -13.05 -31.51 7.38
C ALA A 227 -12.06 -32.63 7.04
N THR A 228 -10.90 -32.57 7.68
CA THR A 228 -10.04 -33.74 7.90
C THR A 228 -10.84 -34.71 8.76
N ASP A 229 -11.66 -35.54 8.12
CA ASP A 229 -12.01 -36.85 8.66
C ASP A 229 -10.82 -37.76 8.36
N GLU A 230 -9.82 -37.69 9.26
CA GLU A 230 -8.86 -38.77 9.43
C GLU A 230 -9.51 -39.87 10.26
N TYR A 231 -9.30 -41.10 9.78
CA TYR A 231 -9.62 -42.38 10.42
C TYR A 231 -9.09 -42.50 11.85
#